data_AF-A0A0R0JIE4-F1
#
_entry.id   AF-A0A0R0JIE4-F1
#
_cell.length_a   1.000
_cell.length_b   1.000
_cell.length_c   1.000
_cell.angle_alpha   90.00
_cell.angle_beta   90.00
_cell.angle_gamma   90.00
#
_symmetry.space_group_name_H-M   'P 1'
#
loop_
_entity.id
_entity.type
_entity.pdbx_description
1 polymer ?
#
loop_
_entity_poly.entity_id
_entity_poly.type
_entity_poly.pdbx_seq_one_letter_code
_entity_poly.pdbx_strand_id
1 'polypeptide(L)'
;MGRTLLPSLHPFLAHPLSRHCYSLQSLRELEYLLIGLVSAVPAFVVPLLLVGKADRSISWKDRYWVKASLWIIIFSYVGNYFWTHYFFTVLGASYTFPSWKMNNVPHTTFLLTHVCFLFYHVSSNMTLRRLRHFIAGLPEKLQWATEAAWILALAYFIAYLETLAISNFPYYQFVDRDSMYKVGSLFYAIYFIVSFPMFLRIDEKPGDKWDLPRVAVDALGAAMLVTIILDLWRIFLGPIVPIADTKQCPQVGLPWFTGHANLK
;
A
#
# COMPACT_ATOMS: atom_id res chain seq x y z
N MET A 1 44.71 42.47 -29.82
CA MET A 1 45.71 41.42 -30.10
C MET A 1 45.95 40.63 -28.82
N GLY A 2 45.56 39.34 -28.79
CA GLY A 2 45.88 38.35 -27.73
C GLY A 2 45.04 38.46 -26.44
N ARG A 3 44.47 37.41 -25.84
CA ARG A 3 44.48 35.96 -26.06
C ARG A 3 43.15 35.39 -25.54
N THR A 4 42.34 34.82 -26.42
CA THR A 4 41.51 33.65 -26.13
C THR A 4 42.42 32.43 -26.02
N LEU A 5 42.22 31.58 -25.01
CA LEU A 5 42.48 30.12 -25.01
C LEU A 5 42.44 29.60 -23.57
N LEU A 6 41.28 29.08 -23.15
CA LEU A 6 41.12 27.91 -22.27
C LEU A 6 39.62 27.62 -22.10
N PRO A 7 39.02 26.81 -22.99
CA PRO A 7 38.00 25.88 -22.55
C PRO A 7 38.19 24.54 -23.25
N SER A 8 38.93 23.60 -22.64
CA SER A 8 39.00 22.23 -23.21
C SER A 8 39.20 21.09 -22.20
N LEU A 9 39.24 21.34 -20.90
CA LEU A 9 39.40 20.26 -19.90
C LEU A 9 38.09 19.79 -19.24
N HIS A 10 36.98 20.52 -19.41
CA HIS A 10 35.69 20.16 -18.79
C HIS A 10 35.00 18.90 -19.35
N PRO A 11 34.98 18.60 -20.67
CA PRO A 11 34.21 17.46 -21.17
C PRO A 11 34.86 16.10 -20.89
N PHE A 12 36.18 16.04 -20.67
CA PHE A 12 36.89 14.79 -20.42
C PHE A 12 36.80 14.29 -18.96
N LEU A 13 36.59 15.19 -17.99
CA LEU A 13 36.36 14.83 -16.58
C LEU A 13 34.87 14.59 -16.26
N ALA A 14 33.95 15.21 -17.01
CA ALA A 14 32.52 15.01 -16.84
C ALA A 14 32.06 13.58 -17.18
N HIS A 15 32.68 12.94 -18.19
CA HIS A 15 32.31 11.60 -18.61
C HIS A 15 32.63 10.49 -17.57
N PRO A 16 33.83 10.44 -16.94
CA PRO A 16 34.12 9.47 -15.90
C PRO A 16 33.40 9.76 -14.57
N LEU A 17 33.20 11.03 -14.21
CA LEU A 17 32.42 11.41 -13.02
C LEU A 17 30.94 11.04 -13.18
N SER A 18 30.39 11.24 -14.38
CA SER A 18 29.03 10.81 -14.70
C SER A 18 28.89 9.29 -14.63
N ARG A 19 29.81 8.52 -15.23
CA ARG A 19 29.80 7.05 -15.12
C ARG A 19 29.94 6.56 -13.67
N HIS A 20 30.80 7.19 -12.87
CA HIS A 20 30.93 6.85 -11.45
C HIS A 20 29.66 7.21 -10.66
N CYS A 21 29.04 8.35 -10.93
CA CYS A 21 27.79 8.75 -10.28
C CYS A 21 26.64 7.79 -10.64
N TYR A 22 26.49 7.45 -11.92
CA TYR A 22 25.52 6.44 -12.38
C TYR A 22 25.78 5.06 -11.78
N SER A 23 27.04 4.63 -11.69
CA SER A 23 27.42 3.36 -11.05
C SER A 23 27.13 3.36 -9.55
N LEU A 24 27.39 4.46 -8.85
CA LEU A 24 27.10 4.60 -7.43
C LEU A 24 25.60 4.66 -7.15
N GLN A 25 24.83 5.29 -8.03
CA GLN A 25 23.38 5.32 -7.92
C GLN A 25 22.78 3.94 -8.15
N SER A 26 23.21 3.23 -9.21
CA SER A 26 22.82 1.85 -9.50
C SER A 26 23.12 0.89 -8.34
N LEU A 27 24.27 1.06 -7.67
CA LEU A 27 24.64 0.24 -6.52
C LEU A 27 23.69 0.48 -5.33
N ARG A 28 23.35 1.74 -5.04
CA ARG A 28 22.37 2.07 -3.99
C ARG A 28 20.96 1.59 -4.32
N GLU A 29 20.54 1.71 -5.58
CA GLU A 29 19.24 1.17 -6.04
C GLU A 29 19.14 -0.33 -5.77
N LEU A 30 20.23 -1.08 -6.03
CA LEU A 30 20.31 -2.50 -5.73
C LEU A 30 20.28 -2.79 -4.23
N GLU A 31 20.99 -2.03 -3.41
CA GLU A 31 20.98 -2.18 -1.94
C GLU A 31 19.54 -2.08 -1.38
N TYR A 32 18.77 -1.08 -1.79
CA TYR A 32 17.38 -0.94 -1.37
C TYR A 32 16.49 -2.07 -1.89
N LEU A 33 16.71 -2.57 -3.11
CA LEU A 33 15.96 -3.72 -3.61
C LEU A 33 16.28 -4.98 -2.80
N LEU A 34 17.55 -5.21 -2.48
CA LEU A 34 18.00 -6.34 -1.68
C LEU A 34 17.39 -6.32 -0.27
N ILE A 35 17.27 -5.14 0.35
CA ILE A 35 16.55 -5.00 1.63
C ILE A 35 15.11 -5.51 1.49
N GLY A 36 14.38 -5.05 0.46
CA GLY A 36 13.01 -5.52 0.20
C GLY A 36 12.93 -7.03 -0.01
N LEU A 37 13.88 -7.60 -0.75
CA LEU A 37 13.95 -9.05 -0.99
C LEU A 37 14.24 -9.84 0.28
N VAL A 38 15.23 -9.42 1.07
CA VAL A 38 15.59 -10.08 2.34
C VAL A 38 14.42 -10.04 3.32
N SER A 39 13.62 -8.98 3.31
CA SER A 39 12.38 -8.90 4.09
C SER A 39 11.26 -9.82 3.55
N ALA A 40 11.10 -9.92 2.23
CA ALA A 40 9.99 -10.66 1.62
C ALA A 40 10.21 -12.18 1.53
N VAL A 41 11.43 -12.63 1.23
CA VAL A 41 11.76 -14.04 1.05
C VAL A 41 11.37 -14.92 2.24
N PRO A 42 11.59 -14.52 3.52
CA PRO A 42 11.17 -15.31 4.67
C PRO A 42 9.67 -15.63 4.69
N ALA A 43 8.81 -14.73 4.20
CA ALA A 43 7.36 -14.96 4.16
C ALA A 43 6.97 -16.16 3.28
N PHE A 44 7.81 -16.53 2.32
CA PHE A 44 7.60 -17.70 1.44
C PHE A 44 8.43 -18.91 1.87
N VAL A 45 9.69 -18.68 2.25
CA VAL A 45 10.63 -19.77 2.56
C VAL A 45 10.28 -20.46 3.88
N VAL A 46 9.91 -19.71 4.91
CA VAL A 46 9.57 -20.27 6.22
C VAL A 46 8.38 -21.25 6.13
N PRO A 47 7.21 -20.89 5.55
CA PRO A 47 6.10 -21.82 5.43
C PRO A 47 6.35 -22.96 4.43
N LEU A 48 7.30 -22.81 3.51
CA LEU A 48 7.73 -23.88 2.60
C LEU A 48 8.53 -24.96 3.35
N LEU A 49 9.47 -24.54 4.21
CA LEU A 49 10.35 -25.43 4.96
C LEU A 49 9.69 -26.00 6.22
N LEU A 50 8.93 -25.18 6.95
CA LEU A 50 8.31 -25.53 8.23
C LEU A 50 6.84 -25.87 8.04
N VAL A 51 6.56 -27.01 7.40
CA VAL A 51 5.19 -27.46 7.13
C VAL A 51 4.52 -27.97 8.40
N GLY A 52 3.47 -27.29 8.83
CA GLY A 52 2.63 -27.68 9.96
C GLY A 52 1.97 -29.06 9.74
N LYS A 53 1.69 -29.79 10.83
CA LYS A 53 1.10 -31.15 10.76
C LYS A 53 -0.20 -31.18 9.94
N ALA A 54 -1.02 -30.13 10.06
CA ALA A 54 -2.28 -29.99 9.34
C ALA A 54 -2.13 -29.86 7.81
N ASP A 55 -0.98 -29.36 7.34
CA ASP A 55 -0.75 -29.05 5.92
C ASP A 55 0.12 -30.09 5.19
N ARG A 56 0.59 -31.13 5.89
CA ARG A 56 1.54 -32.12 5.34
C ARG A 56 0.98 -32.90 4.15
N SER A 57 -0.30 -33.27 4.21
CA SER A 57 -0.99 -34.01 3.15
C SER A 57 -1.66 -33.09 2.11
N ILE A 58 -1.55 -31.78 2.28
CA ILE A 58 -2.23 -30.79 1.43
C ILE A 58 -1.27 -30.30 0.34
N SER A 59 -1.76 -30.29 -0.90
CA SER A 59 -1.05 -29.72 -2.05
C SER A 59 -0.77 -28.24 -1.84
N TRP A 60 0.34 -27.73 -2.37
CA TRP A 60 0.80 -26.37 -2.09
C TRP A 60 -0.25 -25.31 -2.45
N LYS A 61 -0.91 -25.43 -3.60
CA LYS A 61 -1.95 -24.49 -4.05
C LYS A 61 -3.16 -24.41 -3.09
N ASP A 62 -3.38 -25.46 -2.30
CA ASP A 62 -4.52 -25.57 -1.39
C ASP A 62 -4.14 -25.14 0.04
N ARG A 63 -2.86 -24.89 0.32
CA ARG A 63 -2.39 -24.39 1.62
C ARG A 63 -2.78 -22.95 1.82
N TYR A 64 -3.19 -22.63 3.05
CA TYR A 64 -3.65 -21.29 3.41
C TYR A 64 -2.62 -20.19 3.12
N TRP A 65 -1.34 -20.43 3.41
CA TRP A 65 -0.30 -19.42 3.22
C TRP A 65 -0.12 -19.02 1.76
N VAL A 66 -0.32 -19.94 0.80
CA VAL A 66 -0.24 -19.63 -0.63
C VAL A 66 -1.39 -18.72 -1.04
N LYS A 67 -2.61 -19.04 -0.60
CA LYS A 67 -3.81 -18.22 -0.85
C LYS A 67 -3.70 -16.83 -0.21
N ALA A 68 -3.29 -16.79 1.06
CA ALA A 68 -3.04 -15.55 1.79
C ALA A 68 -2.00 -14.67 1.07
N SER A 69 -0.88 -15.27 0.64
CA SER A 69 0.17 -14.54 -0.09
C SER A 69 -0.34 -14.02 -1.43
N LEU A 70 -1.06 -14.84 -2.20
CA LEU A 70 -1.65 -14.43 -3.48
C LEU A 70 -2.60 -13.26 -3.31
N TRP A 71 -3.50 -13.33 -2.32
CA TRP A 71 -4.44 -12.26 -2.03
C TRP A 71 -3.71 -10.94 -1.74
N ILE A 72 -2.68 -10.99 -0.87
CA ILE A 72 -1.91 -9.81 -0.48
C ILE A 72 -1.07 -9.28 -1.64
N ILE A 73 -0.47 -10.13 -2.48
CA ILE A 73 0.27 -9.71 -3.69
C ILE A 73 -0.64 -8.89 -4.60
N ILE A 74 -1.86 -9.37 -4.87
CA ILE A 74 -2.80 -8.67 -5.75
C ILE A 74 -3.22 -7.35 -5.11
N PHE A 75 -3.66 -7.38 -3.85
CA PHE A 75 -4.14 -6.19 -3.15
C PHE A 75 -3.04 -5.13 -2.98
N SER A 76 -1.84 -5.53 -2.59
CA SER A 76 -0.70 -4.61 -2.41
C SER A 76 -0.18 -4.08 -3.75
N TYR A 77 -0.24 -4.88 -4.83
CA TYR A 77 0.07 -4.41 -6.17
C TYR A 77 -0.89 -3.31 -6.60
N VAL A 78 -2.21 -3.51 -6.40
CA VAL A 78 -3.20 -2.49 -6.74
C VAL A 78 -2.95 -1.21 -5.95
N GLY A 79 -2.66 -1.33 -4.65
CA GLY A 79 -2.35 -0.16 -3.82
C GLY A 79 -1.09 0.58 -4.22
N ASN A 80 0.00 -0.14 -4.48
CA ASN A 80 1.28 0.47 -4.88
C ASN A 80 1.28 0.96 -6.33
N TYR A 81 0.42 0.45 -7.22
CA TYR A 81 0.43 0.85 -8.63
C TYR A 81 -0.68 1.85 -8.97
N PHE A 82 -1.93 1.60 -8.56
CA PHE A 82 -3.08 2.43 -8.94
C PHE A 82 -3.41 3.51 -7.91
N TRP A 83 -3.21 3.24 -6.61
CA TRP A 83 -3.58 4.21 -5.57
C TRP A 83 -2.51 5.27 -5.27
N THR A 84 -1.40 5.23 -6.02
CA THR A 84 -0.29 6.19 -5.94
C THR A 84 -0.75 7.64 -6.10
N HIS A 85 -1.77 7.87 -6.93
CA HIS A 85 -2.35 9.20 -7.09
C HIS A 85 -2.95 9.72 -5.78
N TYR A 86 -3.63 8.87 -5.00
CA TYR A 86 -4.13 9.28 -3.68
C TYR A 86 -2.96 9.51 -2.71
N PHE A 87 -1.95 8.63 -2.71
CA PHE A 87 -0.79 8.79 -1.84
C PHE A 87 0.03 10.07 -2.12
N PHE A 88 0.29 10.39 -3.38
CA PHE A 88 1.15 11.51 -3.75
C PHE A 88 0.38 12.83 -3.87
N THR A 89 -0.86 12.81 -4.36
CA THR A 89 -1.63 14.03 -4.64
C THR A 89 -2.59 14.38 -3.51
N VAL A 90 -3.23 13.39 -2.87
CA VAL A 90 -4.18 13.64 -1.77
C VAL A 90 -3.44 13.77 -0.43
N LEU A 91 -2.42 12.94 -0.18
CA LEU A 91 -1.64 12.96 1.07
C LEU A 91 -0.33 13.76 0.99
N GLY A 92 0.12 14.14 -0.22
CA GLY A 92 1.37 14.91 -0.38
C GLY A 92 2.63 14.16 0.05
N ALA A 93 2.64 12.83 -0.08
CA ALA A 93 3.81 12.02 0.22
C ALA A 93 4.78 11.91 -0.97
N SER A 94 6.07 11.70 -0.72
CA SER A 94 7.03 11.32 -1.77
C SER A 94 8.20 10.50 -1.26
N TYR A 95 8.68 9.58 -2.10
CA TYR A 95 9.87 8.76 -1.85
C TYR A 95 11.11 9.38 -2.50
N THR A 96 12.15 9.64 -1.71
CA THR A 96 13.37 10.33 -2.16
C THR A 96 14.61 9.44 -2.24
N PHE A 97 14.53 8.17 -1.81
CA PHE A 97 15.66 7.24 -1.90
C PHE A 97 15.90 6.73 -3.34
N PRO A 98 17.16 6.46 -3.72
CA PRO A 98 17.51 5.92 -5.02
C PRO A 98 16.87 4.55 -5.19
N SER A 99 16.05 4.40 -6.22
CA SER A 99 15.34 3.14 -6.51
C SER A 99 14.91 3.07 -7.96
N TRP A 100 14.79 1.85 -8.48
CA TRP A 100 13.97 1.60 -9.66
C TRP A 100 12.51 1.87 -9.30
N LYS A 101 11.80 2.64 -10.12
CA LYS A 101 10.43 3.06 -9.85
C LYS A 101 9.46 2.57 -10.91
N MET A 102 8.25 2.22 -10.48
CA MET A 102 7.09 1.94 -11.33
C MET A 102 5.98 2.89 -10.90
N ASN A 103 5.46 3.71 -11.83
CA ASN A 103 4.50 4.77 -11.51
C ASN A 103 4.95 5.68 -10.33
N ASN A 104 6.22 6.09 -10.33
CA ASN A 104 6.89 6.86 -9.28
C ASN A 104 7.04 6.16 -7.91
N VAL A 105 6.64 4.89 -7.79
CA VAL A 105 6.79 4.09 -6.58
C VAL A 105 8.01 3.18 -6.67
N PRO A 106 8.92 3.20 -5.68
CA PRO A 106 10.08 2.30 -5.63
C PRO A 106 9.70 0.81 -5.64
N HIS A 107 10.36 -0.03 -6.42
CA HIS A 107 10.09 -1.49 -6.42
C HIS A 107 10.28 -2.13 -5.03
N THR A 108 11.20 -1.60 -4.21
CA THR A 108 11.38 -2.01 -2.82
C THR A 108 10.09 -1.90 -2.01
N THR A 109 9.25 -0.89 -2.24
CA THR A 109 8.03 -0.73 -1.44
C THR A 109 7.00 -1.79 -1.81
N PHE A 110 6.91 -2.26 -3.05
CA PHE A 110 6.04 -3.39 -3.40
C PHE A 110 6.38 -4.64 -2.58
N LEU A 111 7.67 -4.92 -2.39
CA LEU A 111 8.15 -6.05 -1.59
C LEU A 111 7.87 -5.85 -0.09
N LEU A 112 8.18 -4.65 0.44
CA LEU A 112 7.96 -4.34 1.86
C LEU A 112 6.46 -4.29 2.19
N THR A 113 5.63 -3.68 1.34
CA THR A 113 4.17 -3.65 1.52
C THR A 113 3.60 -5.05 1.55
N HIS A 114 4.09 -5.98 0.71
CA HIS A 114 3.64 -7.37 0.77
C HIS A 114 3.84 -7.97 2.18
N VAL A 115 5.02 -7.80 2.76
CA VAL A 115 5.36 -8.35 4.09
C VAL A 115 4.55 -7.68 5.19
N CYS A 116 4.53 -6.35 5.21
CA CYS A 116 3.79 -5.57 6.18
C CYS A 116 2.30 -5.90 6.13
N PHE A 117 1.71 -5.91 4.92
CA PHE A 117 0.28 -6.19 4.77
C PHE A 117 -0.02 -7.63 5.16
N LEU A 118 0.80 -8.61 4.76
CA LEU A 118 0.60 -9.99 5.18
C LEU A 118 0.61 -10.10 6.72
N PHE A 119 1.55 -9.43 7.39
CA PHE A 119 1.61 -9.39 8.85
C PHE A 119 0.34 -8.75 9.47
N TYR A 120 -0.12 -7.61 8.95
CA TYR A 120 -1.32 -6.93 9.45
C TYR A 120 -2.58 -7.77 9.29
N HIS A 121 -2.75 -8.40 8.13
CA HIS A 121 -3.93 -9.18 7.82
C HIS A 121 -3.96 -10.52 8.57
N VAL A 122 -2.81 -11.19 8.73
CA VAL A 122 -2.72 -12.39 9.58
C VAL A 122 -2.98 -12.03 11.05
N SER A 123 -2.41 -10.95 11.55
CA SER A 123 -2.66 -10.46 12.92
C SER A 123 -4.14 -10.10 13.13
N SER A 124 -4.74 -9.42 12.15
CA SER A 124 -6.17 -9.12 12.13
C SER A 124 -7.01 -10.39 12.23
N ASN A 125 -6.76 -11.39 11.38
CA ASN A 125 -7.47 -12.67 11.43
C ASN A 125 -7.36 -13.36 12.78
N MET A 126 -6.16 -13.36 13.39
CA MET A 126 -5.96 -13.94 14.72
C MET A 126 -6.80 -13.21 15.78
N THR A 127 -6.80 -11.87 15.77
CA THR A 127 -7.58 -11.09 16.75
C THR A 127 -9.09 -11.23 16.53
N LEU A 128 -9.56 -11.20 15.28
CA LEU A 128 -10.98 -11.34 14.94
C LEU A 128 -11.52 -12.73 15.28
N ARG A 129 -10.76 -13.80 15.01
CA ARG A 129 -11.16 -15.17 15.42
C ARG A 129 -11.24 -15.30 16.94
N ARG A 130 -10.29 -14.72 17.68
CA ARG A 130 -10.34 -14.68 19.15
C ARG A 130 -11.54 -13.88 19.65
N LEU A 131 -11.77 -12.70 19.07
CA LEU A 131 -12.90 -11.84 19.42
C LEU A 131 -14.22 -12.58 19.23
N ARG A 132 -14.43 -13.21 18.06
CA ARG A 132 -15.59 -14.05 17.75
C ARG A 132 -15.84 -15.12 18.79
N HIS A 133 -14.78 -15.78 19.25
CA HIS A 133 -14.88 -16.78 20.30
C HIS A 133 -15.34 -16.16 21.63
N PHE A 134 -14.80 -15.01 22.02
CA PHE A 134 -15.17 -14.32 23.27
C PHE A 134 -16.61 -13.79 23.26
N ILE A 135 -17.11 -13.32 22.11
CA ILE A 135 -18.44 -12.73 21.98
C ILE A 135 -19.54 -13.72 21.56
N ALA A 136 -19.20 -15.00 21.36
CA ALA A 136 -20.11 -16.01 20.81
C ALA A 136 -21.43 -16.17 21.60
N GLY A 137 -21.43 -15.88 22.91
CA GLY A 137 -22.61 -15.93 23.76
C GLY A 137 -23.46 -14.65 23.79
N LEU A 138 -23.01 -13.56 23.16
CA LEU A 138 -23.73 -12.29 23.14
C LEU A 138 -24.83 -12.27 22.06
N PRO A 139 -25.84 -11.38 22.17
CA PRO A 139 -26.83 -11.19 21.11
C PRO A 139 -26.18 -10.81 19.77
N GLU A 140 -26.72 -11.30 18.66
CA GLU A 140 -26.15 -11.12 17.31
C GLU A 140 -25.82 -9.64 16.99
N LYS A 141 -26.73 -8.70 17.34
CA LYS A 141 -26.49 -7.26 17.12
C LYS A 141 -25.24 -6.75 17.84
N LEU A 142 -25.01 -7.23 19.06
CA LEU A 142 -23.85 -6.84 19.86
C LEU A 142 -22.58 -7.49 19.32
N GLN A 143 -22.66 -8.71 18.77
CA GLN A 143 -21.54 -9.34 18.08
C GLN A 143 -21.11 -8.51 16.87
N TRP A 144 -22.04 -8.16 15.98
CA TRP A 144 -21.79 -7.31 14.83
C TRP A 144 -21.21 -5.95 15.20
N ALA A 145 -21.79 -5.29 16.20
CA ALA A 145 -21.30 -3.99 16.66
C ALA A 145 -19.86 -4.09 17.21
N THR A 146 -19.56 -5.15 17.97
CA THR A 146 -18.23 -5.35 18.56
C THR A 146 -17.20 -5.71 17.49
N GLU A 147 -17.53 -6.57 16.52
CA GLU A 147 -16.67 -6.87 15.38
C GLU A 147 -16.37 -5.63 14.55
N ALA A 148 -17.39 -4.84 14.21
CA ALA A 148 -17.23 -3.61 13.46
C ALA A 148 -16.34 -2.60 14.21
N ALA A 149 -16.60 -2.39 15.51
CA ALA A 149 -15.79 -1.52 16.35
C ALA A 149 -14.33 -1.98 16.42
N TRP A 150 -14.09 -3.30 16.52
CA TRP A 150 -12.74 -3.84 16.53
C TRP A 150 -12.01 -3.65 15.20
N ILE A 151 -12.69 -3.90 14.06
CA ILE A 151 -12.12 -3.66 12.73
C ILE A 151 -11.74 -2.19 12.57
N LEU A 152 -12.63 -1.27 12.93
CA LEU A 152 -12.37 0.17 12.84
C LEU A 152 -11.18 0.58 13.72
N ALA A 153 -11.15 0.12 14.97
CA ALA A 153 -10.08 0.43 15.91
C ALA A 153 -8.73 -0.13 15.45
N LEU A 154 -8.69 -1.40 15.03
CA LEU A 154 -7.46 -2.05 14.57
C LEU A 154 -6.95 -1.45 13.26
N ALA A 155 -7.85 -1.18 12.31
CA ALA A 155 -7.52 -0.54 11.04
C ALA A 155 -6.87 0.83 11.25
N TYR A 156 -7.48 1.67 12.08
CA TYR A 156 -6.94 2.99 12.41
C TYR A 156 -5.61 2.88 13.16
N PHE A 157 -5.51 1.98 14.14
CA PHE A 157 -4.28 1.77 14.90
C PHE A 157 -3.10 1.37 14.00
N ILE A 158 -3.30 0.40 13.10
CA ILE A 158 -2.26 -0.02 12.14
C ILE A 158 -1.90 1.11 11.18
N ALA A 159 -2.89 1.81 10.62
CA ALA A 159 -2.64 2.93 9.71
C ALA A 159 -1.87 4.09 10.38
N TYR A 160 -2.15 4.34 11.67
CA TYR A 160 -1.43 5.32 12.46
C TYR A 160 0.02 4.89 12.73
N LEU A 161 0.25 3.63 13.13
CA LEU A 161 1.60 3.11 13.34
C LEU A 161 2.44 3.12 12.05
N GLU A 162 1.84 2.79 10.91
CA GLU A 162 2.49 2.91 9.61
C GLU A 162 2.87 4.35 9.30
N THR A 163 1.94 5.29 9.52
CA THR A 163 2.21 6.72 9.32
C THR A 163 3.37 7.18 10.21
N LEU A 164 3.42 6.75 11.46
CA LEU A 164 4.52 7.02 12.38
C LEU A 164 5.84 6.37 11.94
N ALA A 165 5.82 5.13 11.46
CA ALA A 165 7.03 4.44 11.01
C ALA A 165 7.61 5.13 9.77
N ILE A 166 6.74 5.48 8.82
CA ILE A 166 7.10 6.12 7.55
C ILE A 166 7.56 7.57 7.77
N SER A 167 6.93 8.33 8.67
CA SER A 167 7.32 9.72 8.95
C SER A 167 8.70 9.85 9.59
N ASN A 168 9.17 8.79 10.26
CA ASN A 168 10.53 8.71 10.81
C ASN A 168 11.57 8.21 9.81
N PHE A 169 11.15 7.77 8.61
CA PHE A 169 12.09 7.35 7.57
C PHE A 169 12.67 8.57 6.83
N PRO A 170 14.01 8.77 6.82
CA PRO A 170 14.62 10.00 6.30
C PRO A 170 14.42 10.22 4.80
N TYR A 171 14.06 9.17 4.07
CA TYR A 171 13.81 9.24 2.62
C TYR A 171 12.33 9.22 2.24
N TYR A 172 11.46 9.56 3.20
CA TYR A 172 10.04 9.76 2.98
C TYR A 172 9.64 11.16 3.45
N GLN A 173 9.07 11.96 2.54
CA GLN A 173 8.70 13.34 2.84
C GLN A 173 7.18 13.52 2.77
N PHE A 174 6.65 14.21 3.78
CA PHE A 174 5.27 14.71 3.81
C PHE A 174 5.31 16.23 3.68
N VAL A 175 4.39 16.80 2.90
CA VAL A 175 4.20 18.26 2.83
C VAL A 175 3.67 18.81 4.16
N ASP A 176 2.71 18.12 4.78
CA ASP A 176 2.15 18.46 6.10
C ASP A 176 2.06 17.20 6.97
N ARG A 177 2.96 17.10 7.95
CA ARG A 177 3.03 15.96 8.88
C ARG A 177 1.87 15.93 9.86
N ASP A 178 1.39 17.08 10.32
CA ASP A 178 0.34 17.17 11.33
C ASP A 178 -1.01 16.75 10.74
N SER A 179 -1.29 17.18 9.51
CA SER A 179 -2.48 16.76 8.78
C SER A 179 -2.42 15.28 8.35
N MET A 180 -1.22 14.76 8.05
CA MET A 180 -1.04 13.33 7.80
C MET A 180 -1.36 12.49 9.05
N TYR A 181 -0.91 12.90 10.25
CA TYR A 181 -1.24 12.17 11.47
C TYR A 181 -2.73 12.19 11.79
N LYS A 182 -3.39 13.34 11.63
CA LYS A 182 -4.80 13.54 12.00
C LYS A 182 -5.79 12.94 10.99
N VAL A 183 -5.57 13.20 9.69
CA VAL A 183 -6.54 12.89 8.63
C VAL A 183 -5.96 11.84 7.67
N GLY A 184 -4.66 11.91 7.38
CA GLY A 184 -3.99 10.94 6.51
C GLY A 184 -4.03 9.51 7.05
N SER A 185 -3.87 9.32 8.36
CA SER A 185 -4.02 8.01 9.01
C SER A 185 -5.43 7.44 8.84
N LEU A 186 -6.47 8.28 8.91
CA LEU A 186 -7.85 7.86 8.69
C LEU A 186 -8.11 7.50 7.23
N PHE A 187 -7.59 8.29 6.30
CA PHE A 187 -7.65 7.98 4.87
C PHE A 187 -6.95 6.65 4.55
N TYR A 188 -5.79 6.41 5.14
CA TYR A 188 -5.08 5.15 4.98
C TYR A 188 -5.80 3.98 5.66
N ALA A 189 -6.46 4.20 6.80
CA ALA A 189 -7.25 3.18 7.50
C ALA A 189 -8.35 2.58 6.63
N ILE A 190 -8.89 3.30 5.63
CA ILE A 190 -9.88 2.79 4.67
C ILE A 190 -9.42 1.48 4.01
N TYR A 191 -8.11 1.34 3.77
CA TYR A 191 -7.53 0.16 3.15
C TYR A 191 -7.85 -1.06 4.03
N PHE A 192 -7.57 -0.93 5.32
CA PHE A 192 -7.71 -1.98 6.32
C PHE A 192 -9.16 -2.21 6.78
N ILE A 193 -9.99 -1.16 6.81
CA ILE A 193 -11.43 -1.26 7.11
C ILE A 193 -12.11 -2.24 6.16
N VAL A 194 -11.73 -2.21 4.88
CA VAL A 194 -12.24 -3.13 3.86
C VAL A 194 -11.46 -4.43 3.82
N SER A 195 -10.13 -4.35 3.82
CA SER A 195 -9.29 -5.51 3.52
C SER A 195 -9.28 -6.56 4.64
N PHE A 196 -9.37 -6.16 5.91
CA PHE A 196 -9.42 -7.09 7.04
C PHE A 196 -10.62 -8.05 6.99
N PRO A 197 -11.88 -7.58 6.92
CA PRO A 197 -13.01 -8.49 6.84
C PRO A 197 -13.03 -9.31 5.55
N MET A 198 -12.52 -8.76 4.43
CA MET A 198 -12.42 -9.50 3.16
C MET A 198 -11.40 -10.64 3.24
N PHE A 199 -10.20 -10.35 3.72
CA PHE A 199 -9.13 -11.34 3.88
C PHE A 199 -9.46 -12.43 4.89
N LEU A 200 -10.23 -12.12 5.94
CA LEU A 200 -10.70 -13.11 6.91
C LEU A 200 -11.54 -14.22 6.27
N ARG A 201 -12.16 -13.99 5.11
CA ARG A 201 -13.04 -14.97 4.45
C ARG A 201 -12.30 -16.16 3.85
N ILE A 202 -11.01 -16.02 3.57
CA ILE A 202 -10.21 -17.08 2.93
C ILE A 202 -10.27 -18.33 3.81
N ASP A 203 -10.84 -19.40 3.27
CA ASP A 203 -10.92 -20.73 3.89
C ASP A 203 -11.57 -20.78 5.30
N GLU A 204 -12.31 -19.75 5.69
CA GLU A 204 -12.89 -19.58 7.03
C GLU A 204 -14.09 -20.50 7.27
N LYS A 205 -14.91 -20.73 6.23
CA LYS A 205 -16.09 -21.59 6.32
C LYS A 205 -15.67 -23.07 6.23
N PRO A 206 -16.02 -23.93 7.21
CA PRO A 206 -15.77 -25.36 7.10
C PRO A 206 -16.45 -25.94 5.85
N GLY A 207 -15.71 -26.73 5.07
CA GLY A 207 -16.20 -27.35 3.83
C GLY A 207 -16.20 -26.46 2.58
N ASP A 208 -15.97 -25.14 2.70
CA ASP A 208 -15.88 -24.19 1.57
C ASP A 208 -14.44 -23.67 1.43
N LYS A 209 -13.54 -24.54 0.96
CA LYS A 209 -12.14 -24.16 0.68
C LYS A 209 -12.05 -23.46 -0.67
N TRP A 210 -11.38 -22.33 -0.69
CA TRP A 210 -11.26 -21.48 -1.88
C TRP A 210 -10.14 -22.00 -2.79
N ASP A 211 -10.34 -21.91 -4.09
CA ASP A 211 -9.28 -22.09 -5.08
C ASP A 211 -8.57 -20.76 -5.36
N LEU A 212 -7.41 -20.82 -6.04
CA LEU A 212 -6.61 -19.62 -6.34
C LEU A 212 -7.34 -18.57 -7.19
N PRO A 213 -8.14 -18.94 -8.22
CA PRO A 213 -8.94 -17.97 -8.97
C PRO A 213 -9.93 -17.20 -8.08
N ARG A 214 -10.66 -17.88 -7.19
CA ARG A 214 -11.59 -17.19 -6.27
C ARG A 214 -10.85 -16.23 -5.34
N VAL A 215 -9.69 -16.61 -4.82
CA VAL A 215 -8.84 -15.75 -4.00
C VAL A 215 -8.41 -14.50 -4.78
N ALA A 216 -8.02 -14.66 -6.04
CA ALA A 216 -7.60 -13.54 -6.88
C ALA A 216 -8.74 -12.57 -7.19
N VAL A 217 -9.92 -13.10 -7.54
CA VAL A 217 -11.13 -12.30 -7.79
C VAL A 217 -11.58 -11.55 -6.54
N ASP A 218 -11.55 -12.21 -5.37
CA ASP A 218 -11.90 -11.58 -4.10
C ASP A 218 -10.94 -10.43 -3.73
N ALA A 219 -9.63 -10.61 -3.93
CA ALA A 219 -8.63 -9.57 -3.71
C ALA A 219 -8.85 -8.35 -4.63
N LEU A 220 -9.15 -8.59 -5.92
CA LEU A 220 -9.50 -7.53 -6.87
C LEU A 220 -10.79 -6.81 -6.46
N GLY A 221 -11.80 -7.55 -6.00
CA GLY A 221 -13.05 -6.99 -5.50
C GLY A 221 -12.85 -6.10 -4.26
N ALA A 222 -12.03 -6.56 -3.30
CA ALA A 222 -11.65 -5.77 -2.14
C ALA A 222 -10.91 -4.49 -2.54
N ALA A 223 -9.96 -4.59 -3.49
CA ALA A 223 -9.24 -3.44 -4.00
C ALA A 223 -10.17 -2.45 -4.72
N MET A 224 -11.13 -2.93 -5.51
CA MET A 224 -12.09 -2.05 -6.16
C MET A 224 -12.98 -1.33 -5.14
N LEU A 225 -13.42 -2.03 -4.08
CA LEU A 225 -14.21 -1.41 -3.01
C LEU A 225 -13.43 -0.32 -2.27
N VAL A 226 -12.16 -0.57 -1.94
CA VAL A 226 -11.28 0.47 -1.39
C VAL A 226 -11.19 1.65 -2.35
N THR A 227 -10.94 1.39 -3.63
CA THR A 227 -10.85 2.44 -4.67
C THR A 227 -12.09 3.33 -4.67
N ILE A 228 -13.29 2.74 -4.64
CA ILE A 228 -14.55 3.49 -4.62
C ILE A 228 -14.61 4.40 -3.38
N ILE A 229 -14.28 3.89 -2.20
CA ILE A 229 -14.34 4.68 -0.95
C ILE A 229 -13.30 5.81 -0.96
N LEU A 230 -12.08 5.55 -1.45
CA LEU A 230 -11.06 6.59 -1.62
C LEU A 230 -11.51 7.66 -2.62
N ASP A 231 -12.22 7.26 -3.68
CA ASP A 231 -12.73 8.20 -4.68
C ASP A 231 -13.85 9.07 -4.12
N LEU A 232 -14.77 8.49 -3.34
CA LEU A 232 -15.80 9.24 -2.63
C LEU A 232 -15.16 10.25 -1.67
N TRP A 233 -14.15 9.84 -0.91
CA TRP A 233 -13.39 10.76 -0.06
C TRP A 233 -12.79 11.91 -0.88
N ARG A 234 -12.12 11.60 -1.99
CA ARG A 234 -11.53 12.62 -2.87
C ARG A 234 -12.57 13.62 -3.38
N ILE A 235 -13.75 13.14 -3.78
CA ILE A 235 -14.82 13.99 -4.33
C ILE A 235 -15.48 14.85 -3.25
N PHE A 236 -15.78 14.30 -2.08
CA PHE A 236 -16.56 14.99 -1.05
C PHE A 236 -15.72 15.81 -0.06
N LEU A 237 -14.52 15.34 0.27
CA LEU A 237 -13.65 15.98 1.28
C LEU A 237 -12.43 16.65 0.67
N GLY A 238 -11.97 16.20 -0.50
CA GLY A 238 -10.84 16.80 -1.21
C GLY A 238 -9.46 16.37 -0.67
N PRO A 239 -8.37 16.96 -1.22
CA PRO A 239 -7.01 16.72 -0.78
C PRO A 239 -6.73 17.33 0.60
N ILE A 240 -5.85 16.70 1.36
CA ILE A 240 -5.45 17.16 2.71
C ILE A 240 -4.36 18.23 2.62
N VAL A 241 -3.65 18.31 1.48
CA VAL A 241 -2.55 19.24 1.24
C VAL A 241 -2.99 20.32 0.23
N PRO A 242 -2.61 21.60 0.43
CA PRO A 242 -2.89 22.65 -0.55
C PRO A 242 -2.23 22.31 -1.89
N ILE A 243 -3.05 22.16 -2.94
CA ILE A 243 -2.56 21.97 -4.31
C ILE A 243 -1.96 23.30 -4.77
N ALA A 244 -0.67 23.31 -5.13
CA ALA A 244 -0.04 24.49 -5.71
C ALA A 244 -0.83 25.01 -6.91
N ASP A 245 -1.11 26.31 -6.96
CA ASP A 245 -2.01 26.98 -7.93
C ASP A 245 -1.66 26.70 -9.40
N THR A 246 -0.43 26.29 -9.70
CA THR A 246 0.02 25.91 -11.05
C THR A 246 -0.48 24.54 -11.54
N LYS A 247 -1.15 23.75 -10.69
CA LYS A 247 -1.81 22.47 -11.06
C LYS A 247 -3.33 22.51 -10.89
N GLN A 248 -3.92 23.68 -10.64
CA GLN A 248 -5.37 23.84 -10.67
C GLN A 248 -5.83 23.82 -12.14
N CYS A 249 -6.16 22.63 -12.65
CA CYS A 249 -7.06 22.57 -13.79
C CYS A 249 -8.38 23.23 -13.37
N PRO A 250 -9.01 24.06 -14.23
CA PRO A 250 -10.32 24.63 -13.91
C PRO A 250 -11.28 23.49 -13.62
N GLN A 251 -11.94 23.57 -12.45
CA GLN A 251 -12.94 22.65 -11.89
C GLN A 251 -13.51 21.66 -12.92
N VAL A 252 -12.99 20.44 -12.93
CA VAL A 252 -13.61 19.33 -13.67
C VAL A 252 -14.48 18.58 -12.68
N GLY A 253 -15.74 19.00 -12.58
CA GLY A 253 -16.80 18.08 -12.19
C GLY A 253 -16.84 16.88 -13.13
N LEU A 254 -17.63 15.84 -12.82
CA LEU A 254 -17.74 14.68 -13.71
C LEU A 254 -18.07 15.18 -15.13
N PRO A 255 -17.46 14.62 -16.19
CA PRO A 255 -17.52 15.18 -17.55
C PRO A 255 -18.93 15.30 -18.15
N TRP A 256 -19.97 14.78 -17.48
CA TRP A 256 -21.37 14.88 -17.86
C TRP A 256 -22.19 15.92 -17.06
N PHE A 257 -21.62 16.56 -16.03
CA PHE A 257 -22.28 17.61 -15.26
C PHE A 257 -21.98 19.04 -15.77
N THR A 258 -21.28 19.19 -16.89
CA THR A 258 -21.15 20.49 -17.57
C THR A 258 -22.42 20.79 -18.37
N GLY A 259 -23.52 21.06 -17.65
CA GLY A 259 -24.83 21.34 -18.22
C GLY A 259 -25.44 22.61 -17.62
N HIS A 260 -25.21 23.73 -18.33
CA HIS A 260 -26.05 24.94 -18.34
C HIS A 260 -26.00 25.86 -17.11
N ALA A 261 -24.91 26.63 -17.00
CA ALA A 261 -24.99 27.97 -16.41
C ALA A 261 -24.38 28.95 -17.39
N ASN A 262 -25.25 29.54 -18.24
CA ASN A 262 -25.20 30.89 -18.81
C ASN A 262 -25.95 30.93 -20.14
N LEU A 263 -27.20 31.38 -20.09
CA LEU A 263 -27.84 32.22 -21.11
C LEU A 263 -29.14 32.81 -20.51
N LYS A 264 -28.97 33.81 -19.64
CA LYS A 264 -29.67 35.11 -19.63
C LYS A 264 -29.17 35.97 -18.49
#